data_AF-A0A533VTZ2-F1
#
_entry.id   AF-A0A533VTZ2-F1
#
_cell.length_a   1.000
_cell.length_b   1.000
_cell.length_c   1.000
_cell.angle_alpha   90.00
_cell.angle_beta   90.00
_cell.angle_gamma   90.00
#
_symmetry.space_group_name_H-M   'P 1'
#
loop_
_entity.id
_entity.type
_entity.pdbx_description
1 polymer ?
#
loop_
_entity_poly.entity_id
_entity_poly.type
_entity_poly.pdbx_seq_one_letter_code
_entity_poly.pdbx_strand_id
1 'polypeptide(L)'
;MIIGLVVSIILFSTINVYYVTMPLIVRSLGILATFVGLAVALYEKKFKNPMKPLRDGLFASTIVAAVLMFVATWFIFGPEGATTNGNAAAAMALYGCMLSGLVAGLLIVIYTEVYTGSAARPVIQIAKRSQSGPALNVISGTAVGMQSTGLPIVTVAATLLVSFILGQSWASLSGLSGVSGGTFLGGVYGTTMAAMGMLSVAGLVLTMDGVGPIVDNAGGIAEMSGAPPEVRDRLDPLDALGNTTKALTKGYAMGSAALASLLLFQAFVLEVARYQAKLFDLTAITAGQASLLANELSSLGNQLALNHPSVVIGALVGA
;
A
#
# COMPACT_ATOMS: atom_id res chain seq x y z
N MET A 1 8.10 8.77 -8.11
CA MET A 1 8.73 9.89 -8.83
C MET A 1 9.34 9.44 -10.16
N ILE A 2 10.27 8.47 -10.19
CA ILE A 2 10.87 7.95 -11.45
C ILE A 2 9.80 7.53 -12.48
N ILE A 3 8.81 6.74 -12.05
CA ILE A 3 7.73 6.29 -12.94
C ILE A 3 6.93 7.49 -13.51
N GLY A 4 6.59 8.46 -12.65
CA GLY A 4 5.90 9.69 -13.07
C GLY A 4 6.75 10.57 -14.01
N LEU A 5 8.08 10.56 -13.83
CA LEU A 5 9.01 11.23 -14.73
C LEU A 5 8.98 10.57 -16.11
N VAL A 6 9.13 9.25 -16.20
CA VAL A 6 9.10 8.53 -17.49
C VAL A 6 7.77 8.70 -18.22
N VAL A 7 6.66 8.62 -17.49
CA VAL A 7 5.31 8.94 -18.01
C VAL A 7 5.27 10.35 -18.60
N SER A 8 5.78 11.33 -17.86
CA SER A 8 5.80 12.73 -18.31
C SER A 8 6.64 12.91 -19.58
N ILE A 9 7.82 12.32 -19.63
CA ILE A 9 8.74 12.41 -20.77
C ILE A 9 8.08 11.86 -22.02
N ILE A 10 7.39 10.72 -21.91
CA ILE A 10 6.74 10.06 -23.05
C ILE A 10 5.49 10.81 -23.52
N LEU A 11 4.70 11.39 -22.60
CA LEU A 11 3.49 12.14 -22.96
C LEU A 11 3.76 13.51 -23.56
N PHE A 12 4.64 14.28 -22.91
CA PHE A 12 4.74 15.70 -23.17
C PHE A 12 6.07 16.08 -23.83
N SER A 13 6.97 15.11 -24.05
CA SER A 13 8.37 15.36 -24.45
C SER A 13 9.06 16.38 -23.53
N THR A 14 8.54 16.57 -22.32
CA THR A 14 8.91 17.58 -21.32
C THR A 14 8.52 17.08 -19.93
N ILE A 15 8.99 17.77 -18.89
CA ILE A 15 8.66 17.44 -17.50
C ILE A 15 7.43 18.24 -17.05
N ASN A 16 6.30 17.56 -16.99
CA ASN A 16 5.09 17.99 -16.34
C ASN A 16 5.17 17.65 -14.84
N VAL A 17 5.33 18.71 -14.03
CA VAL A 17 5.56 18.61 -12.59
C VAL A 17 4.44 17.84 -11.88
N TYR A 18 3.19 17.95 -12.33
CA TYR A 18 2.04 17.32 -11.67
C TYR A 18 2.12 15.79 -11.67
N TYR A 19 2.55 15.15 -12.76
CA TYR A 19 2.69 13.69 -12.84
C TYR A 19 3.82 13.16 -11.95
N VAL A 20 4.89 13.94 -11.79
CA VAL A 20 6.05 13.60 -10.98
C VAL A 20 5.75 13.75 -9.49
N THR A 21 5.04 14.82 -9.11
CA THR A 21 4.76 15.19 -7.72
C THR A 21 3.48 14.60 -7.16
N MET A 22 2.57 14.08 -7.99
CA MET A 22 1.30 13.49 -7.53
C MET A 22 1.48 12.45 -6.40
N PRO A 23 2.44 11.49 -6.47
CA PRO A 23 2.72 10.61 -5.33
C PRO A 23 3.03 11.34 -4.03
N LEU A 24 3.76 12.45 -4.07
CA LEU A 24 4.10 13.26 -2.89
C LEU A 24 2.86 13.96 -2.34
N ILE A 25 2.03 14.54 -3.21
CA ILE A 25 0.77 15.19 -2.85
C ILE A 25 -0.13 14.20 -2.11
N VAL A 26 -0.31 13.00 -2.65
CA VAL A 26 -1.11 11.94 -2.01
C VAL A 26 -0.58 11.58 -0.62
N ARG A 27 0.74 11.52 -0.43
CA ARG A 27 1.33 11.27 0.90
C ARG A 27 1.08 12.41 1.87
N SER A 28 1.25 13.67 1.44
CA SER A 28 0.97 14.83 2.28
C SER A 28 -0.50 14.85 2.74
N LEU A 29 -1.43 14.52 1.84
CA LEU A 29 -2.87 14.41 2.18
C LEU A 29 -3.15 13.26 3.15
N GLY A 30 -2.44 12.14 3.05
CA GLY A 30 -2.54 11.03 4.00
C GLY A 30 -2.12 11.42 5.43
N ILE A 31 -1.10 12.28 5.57
CA ILE A 31 -0.71 12.83 6.88
C ILE A 31 -1.85 13.67 7.47
N LEU A 32 -2.47 14.53 6.65
CA LEU A 32 -3.63 15.32 7.10
C LEU A 32 -4.81 14.45 7.53
N ALA A 33 -5.10 13.40 6.76
CA ALA A 33 -6.15 12.43 7.10
C ALA A 33 -5.84 11.69 8.41
N THR A 34 -4.57 11.39 8.68
CA THR A 34 -4.12 10.76 9.93
C THR A 34 -4.46 11.61 11.14
N PHE A 35 -4.29 12.94 11.09
CA PHE A 35 -4.65 13.81 12.21
C PHE A 35 -6.15 13.76 12.54
N VAL A 36 -7.01 13.69 11.52
CA VAL A 36 -8.46 13.55 11.73
C VAL A 36 -8.79 12.19 12.34
N GLY A 37 -8.18 11.12 11.84
CA GLY A 37 -8.35 9.79 12.42
C GLY A 37 -7.88 9.67 13.87
N LEU A 38 -6.77 10.33 14.22
CA LEU A 38 -6.29 10.44 15.61
C LEU A 38 -7.30 11.19 16.48
N ALA A 39 -7.85 12.30 16.00
CA ALA A 39 -8.86 13.06 16.73
C ALA A 39 -10.11 12.21 17.05
N VAL A 40 -10.56 11.39 16.08
CA VAL A 40 -11.67 10.45 16.28
C VAL A 40 -11.32 9.37 17.30
N ALA A 41 -10.14 8.76 17.19
CA ALA A 41 -9.69 7.74 18.15
C ALA A 41 -9.58 8.28 19.59
N LEU A 42 -9.11 9.52 19.75
CA LEU A 42 -8.96 10.17 21.06
C LEU A 42 -10.29 10.68 21.66
N TYR A 43 -11.32 10.86 20.83
CA TYR A 43 -12.64 11.30 21.30
C TYR A 43 -13.35 10.22 22.12
N GLU A 44 -13.12 8.93 21.81
CA GLU A 44 -13.74 7.82 22.52
C GLU A 44 -13.04 7.54 23.86
N LYS A 45 -13.49 8.22 24.93
CA LYS A 45 -12.90 8.09 26.28
C LYS A 45 -13.39 6.89 27.10
N LYS A 46 -14.45 6.21 26.65
CA LYS A 46 -15.05 5.06 27.35
C LYS A 46 -15.28 3.93 26.36
N PHE A 47 -14.43 2.92 26.41
CA PHE A 47 -14.51 1.74 25.56
C PHE A 47 -14.38 0.47 26.40
N LYS A 48 -15.13 -0.58 26.02
CA LYS A 48 -14.99 -1.93 26.59
C LYS A 48 -13.90 -2.74 25.88
N ASN A 49 -13.69 -2.49 24.58
CA ASN A 49 -12.67 -3.11 23.77
C ASN A 49 -11.64 -2.05 23.35
N PRO A 50 -10.37 -2.15 23.81
CA PRO A 50 -9.30 -1.23 23.46
C PRO A 50 -9.02 -1.10 21.95
N MET A 51 -9.40 -2.10 21.15
CA MET A 51 -9.21 -2.07 19.70
C MET A 51 -10.20 -1.14 18.98
N LYS A 52 -11.37 -0.89 19.59
CA LYS A 52 -12.45 -0.14 18.92
C LYS A 52 -12.06 1.30 18.56
N PRO A 53 -11.51 2.13 19.48
CA PRO A 53 -11.12 3.50 19.13
C PRO A 53 -10.07 3.58 18.03
N LEU A 54 -9.11 2.64 18.03
CA LEU A 54 -8.06 2.56 17.00
C LEU A 54 -8.63 2.23 15.62
N ARG A 55 -9.57 1.29 15.59
CA ARG A 55 -10.27 0.90 14.36
C ARG A 55 -11.16 2.02 13.83
N ASP A 56 -11.90 2.69 14.69
CA ASP A 56 -12.77 3.80 14.30
C ASP A 56 -11.93 4.98 13.77
N GLY A 57 -10.79 5.26 14.39
CA GLY A 57 -9.80 6.21 13.87
C GLY A 57 -9.25 5.82 12.50
N LEU A 58 -8.92 4.53 12.29
CA LEU A 58 -8.45 4.01 11.00
C LEU A 58 -9.50 4.19 9.90
N PHE A 59 -10.76 3.85 10.16
CA PHE A 59 -11.86 4.06 9.22
C PHE A 59 -12.06 5.54 8.91
N ALA A 60 -12.04 6.42 9.92
CA ALA A 60 -12.17 7.85 9.72
C ALA A 60 -11.03 8.43 8.87
N SER A 61 -9.77 8.08 9.16
CA SER A 61 -8.61 8.48 8.35
C SER A 61 -8.73 7.97 6.92
N THR A 62 -9.17 6.73 6.73
CA THR A 62 -9.37 6.13 5.40
C THR A 62 -10.39 6.91 4.58
N ILE A 63 -11.55 7.24 5.17
CA ILE A 63 -12.60 8.01 4.49
C ILE A 63 -12.11 9.41 4.13
N VAL A 64 -11.45 10.09 5.07
CA VAL A 64 -10.90 11.44 4.83
C VAL A 64 -9.83 11.40 3.75
N ALA A 65 -8.92 10.42 3.78
CA ALA A 65 -7.91 10.23 2.74
C ALA A 65 -8.56 10.00 1.37
N ALA A 66 -9.61 9.17 1.28
CA ALA A 66 -10.34 8.93 0.04
C ALA A 66 -10.95 10.21 -0.54
N VAL A 67 -11.53 11.07 0.31
CA VAL A 67 -12.11 12.35 -0.12
C VAL A 67 -11.01 13.33 -0.56
N LEU A 68 -9.95 13.48 0.23
CA LEU A 68 -8.83 14.38 -0.11
C LEU A 68 -8.13 13.95 -1.41
N MET A 69 -7.91 12.65 -1.61
CA MET A 69 -7.35 12.11 -2.84
C MET A 69 -8.27 12.37 -4.04
N PHE A 70 -9.59 12.21 -3.90
CA PHE A 70 -10.54 12.54 -4.96
C PHE A 70 -10.43 14.01 -5.37
N VAL A 71 -10.51 14.91 -4.38
CA VAL A 71 -10.46 16.36 -4.58
C VAL A 71 -9.15 16.75 -5.29
N ALA A 72 -8.01 16.27 -4.80
CA ALA A 72 -6.71 16.57 -5.42
C ALA A 72 -6.60 16.03 -6.85
N THR A 73 -7.07 14.81 -7.10
CA THR A 73 -7.02 14.20 -8.44
C THR A 73 -7.91 14.96 -9.42
N TRP A 74 -9.10 15.39 -8.97
CA TRP A 74 -10.02 16.16 -9.79
C TRP A 74 -9.48 17.56 -10.13
N PHE A 75 -8.90 18.27 -9.16
CA PHE A 75 -8.30 19.59 -9.40
C PHE A 75 -7.06 19.54 -10.30
N ILE A 76 -6.31 18.44 -10.32
CA ILE A 76 -5.10 18.33 -11.14
C ILE A 76 -5.41 17.77 -12.53
N PHE A 77 -6.19 16.69 -12.62
CA PHE A 77 -6.39 15.92 -13.85
C PHE A 77 -7.81 16.01 -14.44
N GLY A 78 -8.74 16.72 -13.80
CA GLY A 78 -10.11 16.92 -14.30
C GLY A 78 -10.17 17.86 -15.52
N PRO A 79 -11.36 18.02 -16.13
CA PRO A 79 -11.54 18.81 -17.37
C PRO A 79 -11.07 20.27 -17.29
N GLU A 80 -11.25 20.89 -16.14
CA GLU A 80 -10.80 22.27 -15.82
C GLU A 80 -9.57 22.25 -14.89
N GLY A 81 -8.85 21.13 -14.86
CA GLY A 81 -7.72 20.93 -13.97
C GLY A 81 -6.45 21.63 -14.42
N ALA A 82 -5.41 21.52 -13.59
CA ALA A 82 -4.12 22.16 -13.83
C ALA A 82 -3.32 21.56 -15.01
N THR A 83 -3.77 20.45 -15.60
CA THR A 83 -3.09 19.77 -16.72
C THR A 83 -3.77 20.07 -18.06
N THR A 84 -2.97 20.26 -19.11
CA THR A 84 -3.42 20.67 -20.45
C THR A 84 -4.32 19.64 -21.15
N ASN A 85 -4.29 18.37 -20.72
CA ASN A 85 -5.10 17.26 -21.23
C ASN A 85 -6.13 16.78 -20.18
N GLY A 86 -6.69 17.70 -19.41
CA GLY A 86 -7.66 17.40 -18.36
C GLY A 86 -8.87 16.60 -18.88
N ASN A 87 -9.16 15.45 -18.27
CA ASN A 87 -10.30 14.61 -18.64
C ASN A 87 -10.91 13.99 -17.37
N ALA A 88 -12.21 14.19 -17.17
CA ALA A 88 -12.94 13.66 -16.02
C ALA A 88 -12.80 12.13 -15.87
N ALA A 89 -12.92 11.39 -16.98
CA ALA A 89 -12.80 9.94 -16.97
C ALA A 89 -11.38 9.48 -16.65
N ALA A 90 -10.36 10.21 -17.12
CA ALA A 90 -8.96 9.93 -16.81
C ALA A 90 -8.64 10.19 -15.32
N ALA A 91 -9.13 11.30 -14.77
CA ALA A 91 -9.00 11.61 -13.34
C ALA A 91 -9.67 10.54 -12.47
N MET A 92 -10.88 10.09 -12.86
CA MET A 92 -11.60 9.03 -12.16
C MET A 92 -10.88 7.68 -12.22
N ALA A 93 -10.24 7.34 -13.33
CA ALA A 93 -9.45 6.13 -13.45
C ALA A 93 -8.24 6.14 -12.49
N LEU A 94 -7.48 7.24 -12.41
CA LEU A 94 -6.37 7.39 -11.45
C LEU A 94 -6.86 7.38 -10.00
N TYR A 95 -7.98 8.05 -9.72
CA TYR A 95 -8.61 8.00 -8.41
C TYR A 95 -9.00 6.57 -8.02
N GLY A 96 -9.59 5.81 -8.95
CA GLY A 96 -9.91 4.41 -8.77
C GLY A 96 -8.68 3.54 -8.46
N CYS A 97 -7.55 3.81 -9.10
CA CYS A 97 -6.28 3.16 -8.76
C CYS A 97 -5.89 3.42 -7.29
N MET A 98 -5.87 4.69 -6.85
CA MET A 98 -5.55 5.04 -5.46
C MET A 98 -6.53 4.41 -4.46
N LEU A 99 -7.82 4.46 -4.77
CA LEU A 99 -8.87 3.90 -3.94
C LEU A 99 -8.72 2.37 -3.79
N SER A 100 -8.35 1.66 -4.85
CA SER A 100 -8.11 0.22 -4.79
C SER A 100 -7.01 -0.14 -3.79
N GLY A 101 -5.91 0.62 -3.77
CA GLY A 101 -4.83 0.42 -2.80
C GLY A 101 -5.20 0.80 -1.38
N LEU A 102 -5.96 1.88 -1.21
CA LEU A 102 -6.51 2.29 0.08
C LEU A 102 -7.37 1.17 0.69
N VAL A 103 -8.29 0.61 -0.11
CA VAL A 103 -9.13 -0.53 0.28
C VAL A 103 -8.28 -1.76 0.60
N ALA A 104 -7.24 -2.03 -0.19
CA ALA A 104 -6.31 -3.13 0.07
C ALA A 104 -5.65 -3.03 1.45
N GLY A 105 -5.17 -1.83 1.80
CA GLY A 105 -4.56 -1.56 3.11
C GLY A 105 -5.52 -1.84 4.26
N LEU A 106 -6.77 -1.37 4.14
CA LEU A 106 -7.81 -1.60 5.13
C LEU A 106 -8.18 -3.09 5.27
N LEU A 107 -8.35 -3.79 4.15
CA LEU A 107 -8.66 -5.22 4.15
C LEU A 107 -7.57 -6.05 4.83
N ILE A 108 -6.30 -5.75 4.59
CA ILE A 108 -5.18 -6.47 5.22
C ILE A 108 -5.20 -6.28 6.74
N VAL A 109 -5.49 -5.07 7.22
CA VAL A 109 -5.67 -4.82 8.66
C VAL A 109 -6.85 -5.63 9.21
N ILE A 110 -8.02 -5.58 8.56
CA ILE A 110 -9.22 -6.32 9.02
C ILE A 110 -8.96 -7.83 9.05
N TYR A 111 -8.37 -8.40 8.00
CA TYR A 111 -8.06 -9.83 7.95
C TYR A 111 -7.10 -10.20 9.08
N THR A 112 -6.08 -9.39 9.31
CA THR A 112 -5.12 -9.66 10.38
C THR A 112 -5.81 -9.63 11.75
N GLU A 113 -6.71 -8.68 12.03
CA GLU A 113 -7.51 -8.63 13.27
C GLU A 113 -8.36 -9.90 13.45
N VAL A 114 -8.92 -10.44 12.36
CA VAL A 114 -9.73 -11.68 12.38
C VAL A 114 -8.88 -12.93 12.67
N TYR A 115 -7.58 -12.92 12.39
CA TYR A 115 -6.69 -14.05 12.69
C TYR A 115 -5.93 -13.91 14.01
N THR A 116 -5.72 -12.69 14.50
CA THR A 116 -4.85 -12.44 15.67
C THR A 116 -5.56 -11.82 16.87
N GLY A 117 -6.75 -11.26 16.70
CA GLY A 117 -7.50 -10.65 17.80
C GLY A 117 -7.86 -11.66 18.89
N SER A 118 -7.78 -11.25 20.16
CA SER A 118 -8.01 -12.16 21.31
C SER A 118 -9.40 -12.78 21.35
N ALA A 119 -10.41 -12.07 20.84
CA ALA A 119 -11.79 -12.56 20.71
C ALA A 119 -12.05 -13.29 19.38
N ALA A 120 -11.04 -13.46 18.53
CA ALA A 120 -11.20 -14.05 17.22
C ALA A 120 -11.30 -15.58 17.29
N ARG A 121 -12.10 -16.15 16.38
CA ARG A 121 -12.35 -17.60 16.34
C ARG A 121 -11.06 -18.43 16.21
N PRO A 122 -10.08 -18.10 15.36
CA PRO A 122 -8.86 -18.89 15.23
C PRO A 122 -8.04 -18.93 16.53
N VAL A 123 -7.89 -17.79 17.21
CA VAL A 123 -7.17 -17.69 18.49
C VAL A 123 -7.85 -18.51 19.58
N ILE A 124 -9.18 -18.40 19.70
CA ILE A 124 -9.96 -19.19 20.67
C ILE A 124 -9.84 -20.69 20.40
N GLN A 125 -9.81 -21.11 19.14
CA GLN A 125 -9.63 -22.51 18.78
C GLN A 125 -8.24 -23.03 19.17
N ILE A 126 -7.19 -22.25 18.91
CA ILE A 126 -5.81 -22.59 19.32
C ILE A 126 -5.74 -22.73 20.85
N ALA A 127 -6.30 -21.77 21.61
CA ALA A 127 -6.34 -21.82 23.07
C ALA A 127 -7.06 -23.08 23.60
N LYS A 128 -8.16 -23.50 22.95
CA LYS A 128 -8.85 -24.76 23.30
C LYS A 128 -7.99 -25.98 23.02
N ARG A 129 -7.21 -25.98 21.93
CA ARG A 129 -6.31 -27.09 21.57
C ARG A 129 -5.15 -27.24 22.56
N SER A 130 -4.76 -26.17 23.26
CA SER A 130 -3.78 -26.23 24.35
C SER A 130 -4.18 -27.18 25.49
N GLN A 131 -5.48 -27.42 25.69
CA GLN A 131 -5.97 -28.40 26.67
C GLN A 131 -5.58 -29.84 26.32
N SER A 132 -5.33 -30.13 25.05
CA SER A 132 -4.92 -31.45 24.56
C SER A 132 -3.41 -31.62 24.46
N GLY A 133 -2.62 -30.61 24.84
CA GLY A 133 -1.17 -30.67 24.96
C GLY A 133 -0.39 -29.73 24.03
N PRO A 134 0.90 -29.46 24.31
CA PRO A 134 1.69 -28.45 23.60
C PRO A 134 1.87 -28.73 22.10
N ALA A 135 2.01 -30.00 21.71
CA ALA A 135 2.19 -30.38 20.31
C ALA A 135 0.99 -29.98 19.43
N LEU A 136 -0.24 -30.20 19.92
CA LEU A 136 -1.47 -29.84 19.21
C LEU A 136 -1.66 -28.32 19.16
N ASN A 137 -1.22 -27.59 20.18
CA ASN A 137 -1.19 -26.13 20.16
C ASN A 137 -0.27 -25.61 19.04
N VAL A 138 0.97 -26.11 18.94
CA VAL A 138 1.93 -25.71 17.90
C VAL A 138 1.40 -26.04 16.51
N ILE A 139 0.93 -27.27 16.28
CA ILE A 139 0.38 -27.69 14.98
C ILE A 139 -0.81 -26.80 14.56
N SER A 140 -1.73 -26.54 15.48
CA SER A 140 -2.91 -25.70 15.20
C SER A 140 -2.49 -24.26 14.90
N GLY A 141 -1.54 -23.71 15.67
CA GLY A 141 -0.99 -22.37 15.44
C GLY A 141 -0.31 -22.24 14.09
N THR A 142 0.55 -23.19 13.71
CA THR A 142 1.22 -23.21 12.40
C THR A 142 0.22 -23.33 11.26
N ALA A 143 -0.79 -24.20 11.39
CA ALA A 143 -1.84 -24.35 10.37
C ALA A 143 -2.63 -23.05 10.16
N VAL A 144 -3.06 -22.38 11.23
CA VAL A 144 -3.74 -21.08 11.16
C VAL A 144 -2.82 -20.02 10.57
N GLY A 145 -1.52 -20.03 10.92
CA GLY A 145 -0.53 -19.12 10.35
C GLY A 145 -0.34 -19.29 8.84
N MET A 146 -0.35 -20.53 8.33
CA MET A 146 -0.32 -20.79 6.89
C MET A 146 -1.61 -20.30 6.22
N GLN A 147 -2.77 -20.53 6.84
CA GLN A 147 -4.07 -20.10 6.31
C GLN A 147 -4.23 -18.57 6.26
N SER A 148 -3.70 -17.85 7.26
CA SER A 148 -3.87 -16.39 7.38
C SER A 148 -3.20 -15.60 6.26
N THR A 149 -2.24 -16.20 5.54
CA THR A 149 -1.55 -15.56 4.41
C THR A 149 -2.39 -15.50 3.13
N GLY A 150 -3.39 -16.38 2.97
CA GLY A 150 -4.12 -16.51 1.71
C GLY A 150 -4.89 -15.25 1.31
N LEU A 151 -5.70 -14.72 2.24
CA LEU A 151 -6.52 -13.53 1.97
C LEU A 151 -5.70 -12.26 1.69
N PRO A 152 -4.64 -11.93 2.47
CA PRO A 152 -3.74 -10.83 2.15
C PRO A 152 -3.11 -10.93 0.75
N ILE A 153 -2.62 -12.11 0.35
CA ILE A 153 -2.01 -12.31 -0.98
C ILE A 153 -3.04 -12.07 -2.10
N VAL A 154 -4.25 -12.62 -1.95
CA VAL A 154 -5.34 -12.42 -2.91
C VAL A 154 -5.70 -10.94 -3.04
N THR A 155 -5.77 -10.21 -1.91
CA THR A 155 -6.03 -8.77 -1.91
C THR A 155 -4.95 -7.99 -2.66
N VAL A 156 -3.67 -8.28 -2.41
CA VAL A 156 -2.55 -7.61 -3.12
C VAL A 156 -2.62 -7.90 -4.61
N ALA A 157 -2.82 -9.17 -5.01
CA ALA A 157 -2.92 -9.56 -6.42
C ALA A 157 -4.11 -8.89 -7.12
N ALA A 158 -5.29 -8.89 -6.49
CA ALA A 158 -6.47 -8.22 -7.01
C ALA A 158 -6.27 -6.70 -7.15
N THR A 159 -5.62 -6.07 -6.18
CA THR A 159 -5.31 -4.63 -6.20
C THR A 159 -4.37 -4.28 -7.35
N LEU A 160 -3.33 -5.07 -7.56
CA LEU A 160 -2.40 -4.90 -8.69
C LEU A 160 -3.13 -5.05 -10.03
N LEU A 161 -3.98 -6.06 -10.18
CA LEU A 161 -4.75 -6.29 -11.39
C LEU A 161 -5.73 -5.14 -11.67
N VAL A 162 -6.53 -4.74 -10.68
CA VAL A 162 -7.52 -3.66 -10.83
C VAL A 162 -6.83 -2.33 -11.14
N SER A 163 -5.79 -1.97 -10.39
CA SER A 163 -5.06 -0.71 -10.61
C SER A 163 -4.31 -0.69 -11.94
N PHE A 164 -3.82 -1.84 -12.43
CA PHE A 164 -3.20 -1.94 -13.74
C PHE A 164 -4.21 -1.73 -14.87
N ILE A 165 -5.40 -2.35 -14.80
CA ILE A 165 -6.47 -2.18 -15.81
C ILE A 165 -7.01 -0.75 -15.81
N LEU A 166 -7.24 -0.17 -14.63
CA LEU A 166 -7.65 1.23 -14.50
C LEU A 166 -6.55 2.18 -15.01
N GLY A 167 -5.28 1.87 -14.76
CA GLY A 167 -4.13 2.60 -15.31
C GLY A 167 -4.04 2.54 -16.84
N GLN A 168 -4.35 1.39 -17.45
CA GLN A 168 -4.46 1.26 -18.91
C GLN A 168 -5.61 2.11 -19.47
N SER A 169 -6.74 2.14 -18.76
CA SER A 169 -7.88 2.98 -19.13
C SER A 169 -7.50 4.46 -19.06
N TRP A 170 -6.81 4.88 -17.99
CA TRP A 170 -6.25 6.22 -17.87
C TRP A 170 -5.31 6.57 -19.04
N ALA A 171 -4.40 5.67 -19.42
CA ALA A 171 -3.49 5.87 -20.55
C ALA A 171 -4.22 6.08 -21.88
N SER A 172 -5.33 5.38 -22.10
CA SER A 172 -6.12 5.56 -23.31
C SER A 172 -6.80 6.92 -23.42
N LEU A 173 -7.12 7.52 -22.27
CA LEU A 173 -7.84 8.79 -22.17
C LEU A 173 -6.90 10.00 -22.07
N SER A 174 -5.64 9.79 -21.69
CA SER A 174 -4.63 10.84 -21.52
C SER A 174 -3.77 11.12 -22.75
N GLY A 175 -3.99 10.37 -23.84
CA GLY A 175 -3.23 10.47 -25.10
C GLY A 175 -2.04 9.51 -25.20
N LEU A 176 -1.82 8.67 -24.19
CA LEU A 176 -0.71 7.71 -24.14
C LEU A 176 -0.89 6.53 -25.12
N SER A 177 -2.11 6.31 -25.62
CA SER A 177 -2.42 5.27 -26.63
C SER A 177 -1.73 5.47 -27.99
N GLY A 178 -1.26 6.67 -28.30
CA GLY A 178 -0.54 6.94 -29.56
C GLY A 178 0.91 6.44 -29.58
N VAL A 179 1.43 5.95 -28.44
CA VAL A 179 2.84 5.55 -28.30
C VAL A 179 2.94 4.04 -28.06
N SER A 180 3.88 3.39 -28.75
CA SER A 180 4.20 1.97 -28.54
C SER A 180 4.57 1.72 -27.07
N GLY A 181 3.89 0.78 -26.41
CA GLY A 181 4.09 0.50 -24.98
C GLY A 181 3.43 1.50 -24.01
N GLY A 182 2.73 2.53 -24.50
CA GLY A 182 2.08 3.55 -23.67
C GLY A 182 1.01 2.98 -22.73
N THR A 183 0.18 2.04 -23.19
CA THR A 183 -0.83 1.37 -22.35
C THR A 183 -0.20 0.61 -21.18
N PHE A 184 0.91 -0.09 -21.41
CA PHE A 184 1.65 -0.78 -20.33
C PHE A 184 2.16 0.22 -19.30
N LEU A 185 2.76 1.32 -19.74
CA LEU A 185 3.24 2.38 -18.86
C LEU A 185 2.11 3.02 -18.04
N GLY A 186 0.92 3.16 -18.62
CA GLY A 186 -0.30 3.54 -17.92
C GLY A 186 -0.65 2.63 -16.77
N GLY A 187 -0.62 1.32 -17.01
CA GLY A 187 -0.84 0.31 -15.97
C GLY A 187 0.20 0.38 -14.85
N VAL A 188 1.48 0.56 -15.20
CA VAL A 188 2.59 0.74 -14.23
C VAL A 188 2.40 2.00 -13.38
N TYR A 189 1.96 3.10 -13.99
CA TYR A 189 1.62 4.31 -13.24
C TYR A 189 0.40 4.09 -12.33
N GLY A 190 -0.62 3.38 -12.82
CA GLY A 190 -1.79 2.98 -12.03
C GLY A 190 -1.42 2.17 -10.78
N THR A 191 -0.56 1.15 -10.91
CA THR A 191 -0.07 0.36 -9.77
C THR A 191 0.75 1.21 -8.79
N THR A 192 1.47 2.23 -9.29
CA THR A 192 2.17 3.22 -8.44
C THR A 192 1.21 4.03 -7.62
N MET A 193 0.14 4.53 -8.26
CA MET A 193 -0.88 5.31 -7.58
C MET A 193 -1.64 4.48 -6.55
N ALA A 194 -1.91 3.20 -6.84
CA ALA A 194 -2.49 2.27 -5.86
C ALA A 194 -1.61 2.10 -4.63
N ALA A 195 -0.30 1.87 -4.78
CA ALA A 195 0.58 1.75 -3.62
C ALA A 195 0.65 3.05 -2.79
N MET A 196 0.61 4.22 -3.44
CA MET A 196 0.54 5.50 -2.73
C MET A 196 -0.79 5.64 -1.96
N GLY A 197 -1.89 5.21 -2.56
CA GLY A 197 -3.21 5.16 -1.93
C GLY A 197 -3.23 4.24 -0.71
N MET A 198 -2.67 3.03 -0.81
CA MET A 198 -2.51 2.11 0.33
C MET A 198 -1.77 2.80 1.46
N LEU A 199 -0.63 3.41 1.16
CA LEU A 199 0.25 3.99 2.15
C LEU A 199 -0.21 5.34 2.71
N SER A 200 -1.37 5.86 2.28
CA SER A 200 -1.95 7.10 2.80
C SER A 200 -2.43 6.98 4.25
N VAL A 201 -2.78 5.77 4.71
CA VAL A 201 -3.22 5.49 6.09
C VAL A 201 -2.08 5.02 7.00
N ALA A 202 -0.84 5.00 6.49
CA ALA A 202 0.32 4.48 7.22
C ALA A 202 0.58 5.20 8.55
N GLY A 203 0.22 6.48 8.68
CA GLY A 203 0.41 7.25 9.91
C GLY A 203 -0.34 6.66 11.11
N LEU A 204 -1.60 6.23 10.92
CA LEU A 204 -2.34 5.54 11.98
C LEU A 204 -1.85 4.12 12.22
N VAL A 205 -1.42 3.41 11.18
CA VAL A 205 -0.82 2.08 11.34
C VAL A 205 0.43 2.16 12.21
N LEU A 206 1.31 3.13 11.96
CA LEU A 206 2.50 3.37 12.79
C LEU A 206 2.15 3.77 14.23
N THR A 207 1.05 4.51 14.42
CA THR A 207 0.57 4.83 15.77
C THR A 207 0.14 3.55 16.51
N MET A 208 -0.54 2.62 15.84
CA MET A 208 -0.93 1.32 16.41
C MET A 208 0.29 0.44 16.73
N ASP A 209 1.38 0.55 15.97
CA ASP A 209 2.64 -0.17 16.22
C ASP A 209 3.28 0.26 17.55
N GLY A 210 3.18 1.54 17.88
CA GLY A 210 3.68 2.09 19.14
C GLY A 210 2.93 1.58 20.37
N VAL A 211 1.69 1.12 20.23
CA VAL A 211 0.86 0.66 21.37
C VAL A 211 1.48 -0.53 22.08
N GLY A 212 1.97 -1.53 21.33
CA GLY A 212 2.53 -2.76 21.91
C GLY A 212 3.69 -2.50 22.86
N PRO A 213 4.82 -1.94 22.40
CA PRO A 213 5.97 -1.68 23.26
C PRO A 213 5.67 -0.77 24.46
N ILE A 214 4.75 0.19 24.31
CA ILE A 214 4.36 1.09 25.42
C ILE A 214 3.63 0.30 26.51
N VAL A 215 2.67 -0.55 26.12
CA VAL A 215 1.89 -1.31 27.08
C VAL A 215 2.71 -2.46 27.70
N ASP A 216 3.52 -3.17 26.90
CA ASP A 216 4.42 -4.23 27.39
C ASP A 216 5.32 -3.69 28.52
N ASN A 217 5.90 -2.50 28.32
CA ASN A 217 6.73 -1.83 29.31
C ASN A 217 5.93 -1.40 30.55
N ALA A 218 4.71 -0.89 30.37
CA ALA A 218 3.84 -0.54 31.48
C ALA A 218 3.48 -1.76 32.35
N GLY A 219 3.19 -2.90 31.72
CA GLY A 219 2.96 -4.19 32.38
C GLY A 219 4.18 -4.66 33.17
N GLY A 220 5.36 -4.60 32.56
CA GLY A 220 6.62 -4.96 33.23
C GLY A 220 6.93 -4.06 34.43
N ILE A 221 6.70 -2.74 34.32
CA ILE A 221 6.86 -1.80 35.44
C ILE A 221 5.88 -2.14 36.57
N ALA A 222 4.62 -2.42 36.26
CA ALA A 222 3.62 -2.79 37.26
C ALA A 222 4.00 -4.08 38.00
N GLU A 223 4.51 -5.09 37.28
CA GLU A 223 5.00 -6.34 37.87
C GLU A 223 6.22 -6.15 38.76
N MET A 224 7.25 -5.47 38.26
CA MET A 224 8.51 -5.25 39.00
C MET A 224 8.35 -4.32 40.20
N SER A 225 7.37 -3.42 40.18
CA SER A 225 7.08 -2.50 41.31
C SER A 225 6.17 -3.10 42.38
N GLY A 226 5.64 -4.31 42.19
CA GLY A 226 4.67 -4.91 43.11
C GLY A 226 3.34 -4.15 43.16
N ALA A 227 2.91 -3.58 42.02
CA ALA A 227 1.67 -2.82 41.93
C ALA A 227 0.43 -3.68 42.31
N PRO A 228 -0.65 -3.06 42.81
CA PRO A 228 -1.88 -3.78 43.13
C PRO A 228 -2.45 -4.56 41.94
N PRO A 229 -3.12 -5.71 42.15
CA PRO A 229 -3.68 -6.54 41.09
C PRO A 229 -4.62 -5.77 40.15
N GLU A 230 -5.34 -4.76 40.66
CA GLU A 230 -6.27 -3.95 39.86
C GLU A 230 -5.57 -3.15 38.76
N VAL A 231 -4.28 -2.83 38.93
CA VAL A 231 -3.47 -2.19 37.89
C VAL A 231 -3.19 -3.19 36.77
N ARG A 232 -2.92 -4.45 37.12
CA ARG A 232 -2.64 -5.52 36.16
C ARG A 232 -3.88 -5.92 35.38
N ASP A 233 -5.02 -6.05 36.06
CA ASP A 233 -6.31 -6.32 35.41
C ASP A 233 -6.69 -5.28 34.34
N ARG A 234 -6.19 -4.04 34.49
CA ARG A 234 -6.37 -2.96 33.50
C ARG A 234 -5.34 -3.00 32.37
N LEU A 235 -4.14 -3.53 32.62
CA LEU A 235 -3.05 -3.60 31.64
C LEU A 235 -3.14 -4.84 30.75
N ASP A 236 -3.58 -5.99 31.27
CA ASP A 236 -3.64 -7.25 30.50
C ASP A 236 -4.50 -7.13 29.21
N PRO A 237 -5.69 -6.46 29.22
CA PRO A 237 -6.43 -6.23 27.98
C PRO A 237 -5.71 -5.33 26.98
N LEU A 238 -4.85 -4.42 27.46
CA LEU A 238 -4.05 -3.53 26.63
C LEU A 238 -2.83 -4.26 26.04
N ASP A 239 -2.23 -5.20 26.78
CA ASP A 239 -1.14 -6.04 26.29
C ASP A 239 -1.66 -7.00 25.20
N ALA A 240 -2.81 -7.62 25.44
CA ALA A 240 -3.51 -8.40 24.43
C ALA A 240 -3.83 -7.59 23.15
N LEU A 241 -4.20 -6.31 23.32
CA LEU A 241 -4.31 -5.36 22.21
C LEU A 241 -2.96 -5.15 21.51
N GLY A 242 -1.89 -4.88 22.25
CA GLY A 242 -0.54 -4.66 21.73
C GLY A 242 -0.03 -5.81 20.85
N ASN A 243 -0.30 -7.05 21.25
CA ASN A 243 0.01 -8.24 20.44
C ASN A 243 -0.79 -8.27 19.13
N THR A 244 -2.07 -7.89 19.17
CA THR A 244 -2.91 -7.78 17.98
C THR A 244 -2.39 -6.69 17.05
N THR A 245 -2.13 -5.47 17.57
CA THR A 245 -1.67 -4.34 16.75
C THR A 245 -0.30 -4.57 16.15
N LYS A 246 0.62 -5.23 16.86
CA LYS A 246 1.91 -5.67 16.33
C LYS A 246 1.79 -6.65 15.17
N ALA A 247 0.78 -7.50 15.18
CA ALA A 247 0.49 -8.37 14.03
C ALA A 247 -0.11 -7.56 12.87
N LEU A 248 -1.05 -6.65 13.14
CA LEU A 248 -1.66 -5.76 12.14
C LEU A 248 -0.59 -4.97 11.37
N THR A 249 0.37 -4.39 12.10
CA THR A 249 1.42 -3.55 11.53
C THR A 249 2.38 -4.36 10.68
N LYS A 250 2.74 -5.57 11.12
CA LYS A 250 3.51 -6.53 10.31
C LYS A 250 2.76 -6.94 9.04
N GLY A 251 1.48 -7.28 9.15
CA GLY A 251 0.64 -7.66 8.00
C GLY A 251 0.55 -6.54 6.98
N TYR A 252 0.29 -5.32 7.44
CA TYR A 252 0.25 -4.12 6.60
C TYR A 252 1.62 -3.82 5.97
N ALA A 253 2.71 -3.90 6.74
CA ALA A 253 4.07 -3.70 6.24
C ALA A 253 4.39 -4.70 5.13
N MET A 254 4.08 -5.99 5.31
CA MET A 254 4.30 -7.02 4.30
C MET A 254 3.46 -6.79 3.03
N GLY A 255 2.18 -6.44 3.17
CA GLY A 255 1.33 -6.09 2.02
C GLY A 255 1.84 -4.88 1.25
N SER A 256 2.26 -3.84 1.97
CA SER A 256 2.82 -2.64 1.36
C SER A 256 4.20 -2.88 0.73
N ALA A 257 5.01 -3.76 1.32
CA ALA A 257 6.30 -4.17 0.78
C ALA A 257 6.13 -4.96 -0.51
N ALA A 258 5.11 -5.82 -0.61
CA ALA A 258 4.81 -6.53 -1.86
C ALA A 258 4.49 -5.56 -3.01
N LEU A 259 3.65 -4.54 -2.76
CA LEU A 259 3.39 -3.48 -3.75
C LEU A 259 4.65 -2.66 -4.06
N ALA A 260 5.43 -2.30 -3.03
CA ALA A 260 6.65 -1.52 -3.19
C ALA A 260 7.75 -2.27 -3.95
N SER A 261 7.92 -3.57 -3.72
CA SER A 261 8.88 -4.41 -4.45
C SER A 261 8.57 -4.46 -5.94
N LEU A 262 7.29 -4.62 -6.31
CA LEU A 262 6.89 -4.52 -7.72
C LEU A 262 7.21 -3.14 -8.29
N LEU A 263 6.96 -2.07 -7.54
CA LEU A 263 7.25 -0.71 -7.98
C LEU A 263 8.73 -0.42 -8.16
N LEU A 264 9.57 -0.92 -7.25
CA LEU A 264 11.01 -0.80 -7.36
C LEU A 264 11.52 -1.60 -8.56
N PHE A 265 10.96 -2.80 -8.81
CA PHE A 265 11.26 -3.58 -10.00
C PHE A 265 10.85 -2.84 -11.29
N GLN A 266 9.64 -2.29 -11.34
CA GLN A 266 9.17 -1.48 -12.48
C GLN A 266 10.05 -0.25 -12.68
N ALA A 267 10.41 0.46 -11.61
CA ALA A 267 11.29 1.62 -11.66
C ALA A 267 12.70 1.24 -12.14
N PHE A 268 13.22 0.09 -11.73
CA PHE A 268 14.50 -0.45 -12.22
C PHE A 268 14.45 -0.69 -13.73
N VAL A 269 13.41 -1.36 -14.24
CA VAL A 269 13.26 -1.61 -15.69
C VAL A 269 13.16 -0.30 -16.48
N LEU A 270 12.38 0.66 -15.97
CA LEU A 270 12.24 1.98 -16.58
C LEU A 270 13.55 2.75 -16.61
N GLU A 271 14.36 2.64 -15.56
CA GLU A 271 15.65 3.30 -15.48
C GLU A 271 16.66 2.68 -16.44
N VAL A 272 16.71 1.34 -16.54
CA VAL A 272 17.54 0.64 -17.54
C VAL A 272 17.17 1.09 -18.96
N ALA A 273 15.87 1.18 -19.27
CA ALA A 273 15.40 1.67 -20.57
C ALA A 273 15.84 3.11 -20.85
N ARG A 274 15.77 4.00 -19.84
CA ARG A 274 16.24 5.39 -19.93
C ARG A 274 17.72 5.47 -20.28
N TYR A 275 18.54 4.64 -19.64
CA TYR A 275 19.98 4.55 -19.92
C TYR A 275 20.26 4.02 -21.33
N GLN A 276 19.55 2.98 -21.78
CA GLN A 276 19.70 2.43 -23.15
C GLN A 276 19.28 3.44 -24.23
N ALA A 277 18.25 4.25 -23.96
CA ALA A 277 17.81 5.34 -24.82
C ALA A 277 18.75 6.58 -24.79
N LYS A 278 19.87 6.53 -24.05
CA LYS A 278 20.86 7.61 -23.91
C LYS A 278 20.27 8.92 -23.38
N LEU A 279 19.20 8.85 -22.59
CA LEU A 279 18.53 10.00 -21.98
C LEU A 279 19.19 10.35 -20.65
N PHE A 280 20.38 10.95 -20.69
CA PHE A 280 21.12 11.36 -19.48
C PHE A 280 20.73 12.77 -19.00
N ASP A 281 20.54 13.69 -19.94
CA ASP A 281 20.13 15.06 -19.67
C ASP A 281 18.61 15.18 -19.77
N LEU A 282 17.98 15.66 -18.70
CA LEU A 282 16.54 15.82 -18.56
C LEU A 282 16.07 17.24 -18.94
N THR A 283 16.99 18.16 -19.25
CA THR A 283 16.67 19.57 -19.57
C THR A 283 16.34 19.80 -21.04
N ALA A 284 16.85 18.95 -21.93
CA ALA A 284 16.61 19.02 -23.38
C ALA A 284 16.21 17.65 -23.93
N ILE A 285 14.94 17.29 -23.78
CA ILE A 285 14.39 16.02 -24.27
C ILE A 285 13.89 16.23 -25.70
N THR A 286 14.45 15.50 -26.65
CA THR A 286 13.95 15.50 -28.04
C THR A 286 12.87 14.44 -28.24
N ALA A 287 11.92 14.69 -29.16
CA ALA A 287 10.87 13.73 -29.51
C ALA A 287 11.45 12.38 -30.01
N GLY A 288 12.61 12.41 -30.68
CA GLY A 288 13.34 11.20 -31.09
C GLY A 288 13.82 10.36 -29.91
N GLN A 289 14.34 10.99 -28.85
CA GLN A 289 14.73 10.28 -27.63
C GLN A 289 13.53 9.70 -26.86
N ALA A 290 12.41 10.42 -26.83
CA ALA A 290 11.17 9.90 -26.24
C ALA A 290 10.66 8.65 -26.98
N SER A 291 10.73 8.65 -28.32
CA SER A 291 10.39 7.47 -29.12
C SER A 291 11.36 6.31 -28.92
N LEU A 292 12.67 6.58 -28.78
CA LEU A 292 13.66 5.55 -28.46
C LEU A 292 13.39 4.90 -27.10
N LEU A 293 13.07 5.71 -26.08
CA LEU A 293 12.70 5.20 -24.76
C LEU A 293 11.50 4.26 -24.82
N ALA A 294 10.47 4.62 -25.58
CA ALA A 294 9.30 3.77 -25.77
C ALA A 294 9.66 2.43 -26.44
N ASN A 295 10.55 2.43 -27.43
CA ASN A 295 11.03 1.22 -28.10
C ASN A 295 11.87 0.34 -27.17
N GLU A 296 12.78 0.92 -26.39
CA GLU A 296 13.60 0.18 -25.43
C GLU A 296 12.74 -0.45 -24.32
N LEU A 297 11.68 0.23 -23.87
CA LEU A 297 10.72 -0.35 -22.92
C LEU A 297 10.02 -1.59 -23.48
N SER A 298 9.62 -1.55 -24.76
CA SER A 298 9.04 -2.72 -25.42
C SER A 298 10.06 -3.85 -25.58
N SER A 299 11.33 -3.52 -25.87
CA SER A 299 12.43 -4.47 -26.03
C SER A 299 12.75 -5.19 -24.72
N LEU A 300 12.92 -4.44 -23.63
CA LEU A 300 13.17 -4.96 -22.28
C LEU A 300 12.02 -5.84 -21.78
N GLY A 301 10.77 -5.49 -22.09
CA GLY A 301 9.61 -6.33 -21.80
C GLY A 301 9.73 -7.74 -22.39
N ASN A 302 10.24 -7.86 -23.62
CA ASN A 302 10.48 -9.15 -24.26
C ASN A 302 11.65 -9.91 -23.60
N GLN A 303 12.72 -9.21 -23.22
CA GLN A 303 13.88 -9.84 -22.57
C GLN A 303 13.57 -10.37 -21.16
N LEU A 304 12.62 -9.77 -20.46
CA LEU A 304 12.17 -10.17 -19.13
C LEU A 304 11.08 -11.26 -19.16
N ALA A 305 10.72 -11.77 -20.33
CA ALA A 305 9.71 -12.81 -20.44
C ALA A 305 10.16 -14.11 -19.76
N LEU A 306 9.23 -14.77 -19.07
CA LEU A 306 9.48 -15.99 -18.29
C LEU A 306 9.87 -17.21 -19.15
N ASN A 307 9.77 -17.10 -20.48
CA ASN A 307 10.26 -18.11 -21.41
C ASN A 307 11.79 -18.09 -21.56
N HIS A 308 12.49 -17.05 -21.06
CA HIS A 308 13.93 -16.99 -21.04
C HIS A 308 14.53 -17.74 -19.84
N PRO A 309 15.45 -18.72 -20.05
CA PRO A 309 16.02 -19.50 -18.95
C PRO A 309 16.74 -18.67 -17.88
N SER A 310 17.42 -17.59 -18.28
CA SER A 310 18.11 -16.69 -17.35
C SER A 310 17.16 -16.03 -16.36
N VAL A 311 15.95 -15.66 -16.81
CA VAL A 311 14.93 -15.06 -15.95
C VAL A 311 14.39 -16.09 -14.95
N VAL A 312 14.12 -17.31 -15.40
CA VAL A 312 13.64 -18.39 -14.52
C VAL A 312 14.69 -18.78 -13.48
N ILE A 313 15.96 -18.93 -13.89
CA ILE A 313 17.06 -19.23 -12.96
C ILE A 313 17.19 -18.08 -11.94
N GLY A 314 17.15 -16.83 -12.39
CA GLY A 314 17.18 -15.67 -11.50
C GLY A 314 16.02 -15.66 -10.49
N ALA A 315 14.81 -15.98 -10.93
CA ALA A 315 13.63 -16.07 -10.07
C ALA A 315 13.74 -17.20 -9.04
N LEU A 316 14.25 -18.37 -9.43
CA LEU A 316 14.44 -19.51 -8.53
C LEU A 316 15.55 -19.28 -7.50
N VAL A 317 16.62 -18.59 -7.87
CA VAL A 317 17.70 -18.23 -6.93
C VAL A 317 17.24 -17.17 -5.92
N GLY A 318 16.30 -16.30 -6.32
CA GLY A 318 15.76 -15.25 -5.45
C GLY A 318 14.64 -15.69 -4.50
N ALA A 319 14.03 -16.85 -4.72
CA ALA A 319 12.91 -17.40 -3.95
C ALA A 319 13.39 -18.22 -2.73
#